data_AF-A0A1I3WI59-F1
#
_entry.id   AF-A0A1I3WI59-F1
#
_cell.length_a   1.000
_cell.length_b   1.000
_cell.length_c   1.000
_cell.angle_alpha   90.00
_cell.angle_beta   90.00
_cell.angle_gamma   90.00
#
_symmetry.space_group_name_H-M   'P 1'
#
loop_
_entity.id
_entity.type
_entity.pdbx_description
1 polymer ?
#
loop_
_entity_poly.entity_id
_entity_poly.type
_entity_poly.pdbx_seq_one_letter_code
_entity_poly.pdbx_strand_id
1 'polypeptide(L)'
;MKTVPKSLAKSLCALSLIAPLMAATPGFARGLTVTTDNGGTIEKQHTCLQGNQVVVCEQTTTGTNAEGQSVSRGVTRTNNGGSTDVSVTGTGPDGTTKTKERGLIVSR
;
A
#
# COMPACT_ATOMS: atom_id res chain seq x y z
N MET A 1 -58.12 17.03 38.24
CA MET A 1 -56.87 16.24 38.13
C MET A 1 -56.94 15.45 36.82
N LYS A 2 -56.55 16.06 35.69
CA LYS A 2 -55.28 15.87 34.96
C LYS A 2 -55.02 14.43 34.45
N THR A 3 -55.63 14.16 33.29
CA THR A 3 -55.11 13.51 32.07
C THR A 3 -54.21 12.27 32.16
N VAL A 4 -54.74 11.16 31.65
CA VAL A 4 -53.99 10.04 31.03
C VAL A 4 -53.51 10.48 29.64
N PRO A 5 -52.22 10.39 29.29
CA PRO A 5 -51.80 10.54 27.90
C PRO A 5 -51.71 9.18 27.18
N LYS A 6 -52.51 9.05 26.12
CA LYS A 6 -52.18 8.24 24.93
C LYS A 6 -51.18 9.03 24.09
N SER A 7 -50.02 8.48 23.79
CA SER A 7 -49.18 8.85 22.62
C SER A 7 -48.09 7.79 22.48
N LEU A 8 -48.23 6.87 21.53
CA LEU A 8 -47.62 6.97 20.20
C LEU A 8 -46.09 7.04 20.23
N ALA A 9 -45.52 5.95 19.70
CA ALA A 9 -44.59 5.99 18.59
C ALA A 9 -43.22 6.61 18.85
N LYS A 10 -42.19 5.76 18.82
CA LYS A 10 -41.17 5.72 17.76
C LYS A 10 -39.90 5.13 18.34
N SER A 11 -39.48 4.02 17.73
CA SER A 11 -38.11 3.80 17.29
C SER A 11 -37.05 4.36 18.24
N LEU A 12 -36.73 3.61 19.30
CA LEU A 12 -35.39 3.61 19.89
C LEU A 12 -34.52 2.78 18.93
N CYS A 13 -34.27 3.29 17.73
CA CYS A 13 -32.98 3.87 17.36
C CYS A 13 -31.82 3.07 17.96
N ALA A 14 -31.63 1.90 17.35
CA ALA A 14 -30.32 1.29 17.19
C ALA A 14 -29.31 2.35 16.73
N LEU A 15 -28.57 2.93 17.67
CA LEU A 15 -27.61 3.99 17.39
C LEU A 15 -26.38 3.84 18.29
N SER A 16 -25.66 2.72 18.18
CA SER A 16 -24.32 2.60 18.77
C SER A 16 -23.38 1.70 17.99
N LEU A 17 -23.53 1.62 16.66
CA LEU A 17 -22.54 1.01 15.78
C LEU A 17 -22.01 2.05 14.78
N ILE A 18 -21.52 3.19 15.29
CA ILE A 18 -20.57 4.00 14.52
C ILE A 18 -19.20 3.36 14.76
N ALA A 19 -18.99 2.20 14.13
CA ALA A 19 -17.64 1.80 13.81
C ALA A 19 -17.06 2.95 12.96
N PRO A 20 -15.91 3.55 13.33
CA PRO A 20 -15.20 4.38 12.39
C PRO A 20 -14.75 3.42 11.29
N LEU A 21 -15.56 3.32 10.25
CA LEU A 21 -15.19 2.78 8.97
C LEU A 21 -14.18 3.79 8.39
N MET A 22 -12.97 3.79 8.96
CA MET A 22 -11.82 4.39 8.33
C MET A 22 -11.66 3.62 7.05
N ALA A 23 -12.20 4.20 5.99
CA ALA A 23 -12.02 3.76 4.63
C ALA A 23 -10.51 3.65 4.43
N ALA A 24 -9.97 2.43 4.56
CA ALA A 24 -8.73 2.06 3.95
C ALA A 24 -8.94 2.32 2.47
N THR A 25 -8.47 3.47 2.00
CA THR A 25 -8.48 3.81 0.59
C THR A 25 -7.81 2.64 -0.14
N PRO A 26 -8.45 2.08 -1.18
CA PRO A 26 -7.90 0.94 -1.88
C PRO A 26 -6.52 1.35 -2.42
N GLY A 27 -5.48 0.68 -1.92
CA GLY A 27 -4.17 0.81 -2.51
C GLY A 27 -4.25 0.37 -3.96
N PHE A 28 -3.87 1.24 -4.90
CA PHE A 28 -3.84 0.90 -6.31
C PHE A 28 -2.66 -0.04 -6.58
N ALA A 29 -2.83 -1.31 -6.25
CA ALA A 29 -1.91 -2.37 -6.64
C ALA A 29 -2.02 -2.56 -8.17
N ARG A 30 -0.90 -2.36 -8.88
CA ARG A 30 -0.77 -2.58 -10.32
C ARG A 30 0.35 -3.59 -10.54
N GLY A 31 0.00 -4.71 -11.16
CA GLY A 31 0.93 -5.76 -11.55
C GLY A 31 1.09 -5.81 -13.07
N LEU A 32 2.31 -6.06 -13.55
CA LEU A 32 2.60 -6.41 -14.93
C LEU A 32 3.55 -7.60 -14.95
N THR A 33 3.23 -8.61 -15.76
CA THR A 33 4.12 -9.73 -16.03
C THR A 33 4.43 -9.76 -17.52
N VAL A 34 5.71 -9.83 -17.86
CA VAL A 34 6.20 -9.92 -19.24
C VAL A 34 7.03 -11.18 -19.38
N THR A 35 6.68 -12.03 -20.34
CA THR A 35 7.54 -13.14 -20.77
C THR A 35 8.40 -12.67 -21.93
N THR A 36 9.70 -12.90 -21.81
CA THR A 36 10.70 -12.56 -22.82
C THR A 36 10.82 -13.67 -23.87
N ASP A 37 11.28 -13.33 -25.07
CA ASP A 37 11.45 -14.31 -26.16
C ASP A 37 12.42 -15.45 -25.82
N ASN A 38 13.32 -15.22 -24.85
CA ASN A 38 14.27 -16.20 -24.34
C ASN A 38 13.68 -17.13 -23.27
N GLY A 39 12.38 -17.04 -22.97
CA GLY A 39 11.68 -17.91 -22.00
C GLY A 39 11.76 -17.48 -20.53
N GLY A 40 12.44 -16.36 -20.23
CA GLY A 40 12.42 -15.75 -18.90
C GLY A 40 11.21 -14.85 -18.66
N THR A 41 10.93 -14.49 -17.41
CA THR A 41 9.82 -13.64 -16.99
C THR A 41 10.30 -12.41 -16.20
N ILE A 42 9.64 -11.27 -16.39
CA ILE A 42 9.79 -10.08 -15.54
C ILE A 42 8.42 -9.77 -14.96
N GLU A 43 8.30 -9.79 -13.64
CA GLU A 43 7.13 -9.37 -12.89
C GLU A 43 7.40 -8.05 -12.19
N LYS A 44 6.48 -7.10 -12.31
CA LYS A 44 6.56 -5.81 -11.64
C LYS A 44 5.26 -5.51 -10.93
N GLN A 45 5.35 -5.28 -9.63
CA GLN A 45 4.24 -4.91 -8.77
C GLN A 45 4.46 -3.52 -8.22
N HIS A 46 3.41 -2.72 -8.15
CA HIS A 46 3.44 -1.37 -7.62
C HIS A 46 2.18 -1.12 -6.80
N THR A 47 2.35 -0.75 -5.53
CA THR A 47 1.25 -0.51 -4.60
C THR A 47 1.50 0.81 -3.88
N CYS A 48 0.51 1.69 -3.84
CA CYS A 48 0.57 2.91 -3.02
C CYS A 48 -0.56 2.90 -2.01
N LEU A 49 -0.23 3.19 -0.75
CA LEU A 49 -1.15 3.38 0.35
C LEU A 49 -1.07 4.85 0.81
N GLN A 50 -2.21 5.44 1.10
CA GLN A 50 -2.30 6.80 1.62
C GLN A 50 -3.11 6.78 2.92
N GLY A 51 -2.55 7.32 4.00
CA GLY A 51 -3.22 7.43 5.29
C GLY A 51 -2.52 8.44 6.19
N ASN A 52 -3.28 9.16 7.02
CA ASN A 52 -2.73 10.10 8.01
C ASN A 52 -1.68 11.10 7.45
N GLN A 53 -1.95 11.68 6.28
CA GLN A 53 -1.04 12.61 5.57
C GLN A 53 0.30 12.00 5.09
N VAL A 54 0.43 10.67 5.19
CA VAL A 54 1.55 9.89 4.71
C VAL A 54 1.16 9.14 3.44
N VAL A 55 2.04 9.13 2.44
CA VAL A 55 1.92 8.27 1.26
C VAL A 55 3.09 7.31 1.23
N VAL A 56 2.81 6.01 1.23
CA VAL A 56 3.81 4.94 1.06
C VAL A 56 3.58 4.26 -0.27
N CYS A 57 4.56 4.29 -1.16
CA CYS A 57 4.54 3.57 -2.43
C CYS A 57 5.65 2.52 -2.46
N GLU A 58 5.27 1.28 -2.70
CA GLU A 58 6.16 0.15 -2.85
C GLU A 58 6.16 -0.32 -4.30
N GLN A 59 7.34 -0.59 -4.83
CA GLN A 59 7.52 -1.18 -6.15
C GLN A 59 8.47 -2.37 -6.04
N THR A 60 8.01 -3.53 -6.44
CA THR A 60 8.85 -4.73 -6.53
C THR A 60 8.98 -5.13 -7.99
N THR A 61 10.18 -5.48 -8.42
CA THR A 61 10.42 -6.05 -9.75
C THR A 61 11.23 -7.32 -9.58
N THR A 62 10.73 -8.43 -10.10
CA THR A 62 11.37 -9.74 -10.07
C THR A 62 11.63 -10.17 -11.51
N GLY A 63 12.86 -10.51 -11.83
CA GLY A 63 13.23 -11.11 -13.10
C GLY A 63 13.65 -12.55 -12.87
N THR A 64 13.15 -13.47 -13.67
CA THR A 64 13.53 -14.89 -13.66
C THR A 64 13.99 -15.26 -15.06
N ASN A 65 15.20 -15.82 -15.20
CA ASN A 65 15.68 -16.30 -16.50
C ASN A 65 15.06 -17.68 -16.84
N ALA A 66 15.31 -18.18 -18.05
CA ALA A 66 14.80 -19.48 -18.48
C ALA A 66 15.34 -20.67 -17.66
N GLU A 67 16.48 -20.49 -16.99
CA GLU A 67 17.11 -21.48 -16.10
C GLU A 67 16.51 -21.45 -14.68
N GLY A 68 15.55 -20.55 -14.41
CA GLY A 68 14.90 -20.40 -13.11
C GLY A 68 15.63 -19.52 -12.10
N GLN A 69 16.79 -18.93 -12.46
CA GLN A 69 17.50 -18.00 -11.60
C GLN A 69 16.73 -16.69 -11.51
N SER A 70 16.55 -16.19 -10.29
CA SER A 70 15.74 -15.00 -10.04
C SER A 70 16.55 -13.87 -9.40
N VAL A 71 16.24 -12.65 -9.81
CA VAL A 71 16.73 -11.41 -9.19
C VAL A 71 15.55 -10.54 -8.83
N SER A 72 15.65 -9.78 -7.76
CA SER A 72 14.59 -8.85 -7.37
C SER A 72 15.11 -7.48 -6.98
N ARG A 73 14.25 -6.48 -7.17
CA ARG A 73 14.48 -5.10 -6.74
C ARG A 73 13.21 -4.51 -6.16
N GLY A 74 13.26 -4.22 -4.87
CA GLY A 74 12.25 -3.47 -4.12
C GLY A 74 12.62 -1.99 -4.04
N VAL A 75 11.63 -1.11 -4.14
CA VAL A 75 11.74 0.31 -3.86
C VAL A 75 10.56 0.74 -3.01
N THR A 76 10.82 1.27 -1.83
CA THR A 76 9.80 1.87 -0.96
C THR A 76 10.03 3.37 -0.89
N ARG A 77 8.97 4.15 -1.11
CA ARG A 77 8.97 5.60 -0.96
C ARG A 77 7.92 6.02 0.05
N THR A 78 8.34 6.72 1.08
CA THR A 78 7.47 7.25 2.12
C THR A 78 7.51 8.76 2.08
N ASN A 79 6.36 9.40 1.88
CA ASN A 79 6.24 10.86 1.89
C ASN A 79 5.42 11.30 3.09
N ASN A 80 5.99 12.14 3.96
CA ASN A 80 5.41 12.56 5.23
C ASN A 80 5.12 14.08 5.27
N GLY A 81 4.59 14.66 4.20
CA GLY A 81 4.13 16.06 4.16
C GLY A 81 5.24 17.13 4.16
N GLY A 82 6.47 16.80 4.58
CA GLY A 82 7.65 17.66 4.56
C GLY A 82 8.97 16.93 4.27
N SER A 83 8.95 15.59 4.19
CA SER A 83 10.10 14.77 3.81
C SER A 83 9.69 13.62 2.91
N THR A 84 10.64 13.08 2.16
CA THR A 84 10.51 11.85 1.38
C THR A 84 11.68 10.94 1.68
N ASP A 85 11.38 9.76 2.21
CA ASP A 85 12.35 8.69 2.43
C ASP A 85 12.23 7.65 1.33
N VAL A 86 13.36 7.19 0.81
CA VAL A 86 13.43 6.19 -0.24
C VAL A 86 14.38 5.08 0.18
N SER A 87 13.86 3.86 0.27
CA SER A 87 14.65 2.64 0.44
C SER A 87 14.65 1.83 -0.84
N VAL A 88 15.82 1.34 -1.24
CA VAL A 88 15.99 0.46 -2.40
C VAL A 88 16.71 -0.79 -1.94
N THR A 89 16.07 -1.94 -2.14
CA THR A 89 16.62 -3.25 -1.81
C THR A 89 16.75 -4.05 -3.10
N GLY A 90 17.88 -4.71 -3.31
CA GLY A 90 18.09 -5.62 -4.44
C GLY A 90 18.64 -6.94 -3.97
N THR A 91 18.12 -8.03 -4.51
CA THR A 91 18.56 -9.40 -4.22
C THR A 91 19.04 -10.07 -5.51
N GLY A 92 20.28 -10.58 -5.49
CA GLY A 92 20.92 -11.29 -6.59
C GLY A 92 20.51 -12.77 -6.66
N PRO A 93 20.93 -13.48 -7.71
CA PRO A 93 20.58 -14.90 -7.92
C PRO A 93 21.28 -15.84 -6.93
N ASP A 94 22.33 -15.36 -6.28
CA ASP A 94 23.03 -16.02 -5.17
C ASP A 94 22.38 -15.75 -3.79
N GLY A 95 21.27 -15.01 -3.77
CA GLY A 95 20.59 -14.60 -2.54
C GLY A 95 21.22 -13.40 -1.84
N THR A 96 22.31 -12.84 -2.36
CA THR A 96 22.94 -11.66 -1.75
C THR A 96 22.03 -10.46 -1.85
N THR A 97 21.82 -9.77 -0.72
CA THR A 97 20.93 -8.61 -0.65
C THR A 97 21.71 -7.34 -0.33
N LYS A 98 21.42 -6.26 -1.05
CA LYS A 98 21.98 -4.93 -0.83
C LYS A 98 20.85 -3.93 -0.65
N THR A 99 20.95 -3.11 0.38
CA THR A 99 19.98 -2.06 0.69
C THR A 99 20.64 -0.69 0.64
N LYS A 100 19.92 0.29 0.11
CA LYS A 100 20.33 1.68 0.08
C LYS A 100 19.17 2.59 0.46
N GLU A 101 19.41 3.44 1.45
CA GLU A 101 18.43 4.40 1.93
C GLU A 101 18.85 5.82 1.60
N ARG A 102 17.86 6.68 1.32
CA ARG A 102 18.06 8.11 1.07
C ARG A 102 16.87 8.89 1.63
N GLY A 103 17.14 9.86 2.50
CA GLY A 103 16.15 10.85 2.94
C GLY A 103 16.29 12.16 2.15
N LEU A 104 15.17 12.75 1.77
CA LEU A 104 15.08 14.06 1.11
C LEU A 104 14.13 14.94 1.93
N ILE A 105 14.63 16.08 2.41
CA ILE A 105 13.79 17.09 3.08
C ILE A 105 13.32 18.07 2.01
N VAL A 106 12.01 18.29 1.93
CA VAL A 106 11.42 19.24 0.97
C VAL A 106 10.97 20.47 1.76
N SER A 107 11.85 21.47 1.85
CA SER A 107 11.49 22.80 2.34
C SER A 107 10.85 23.59 1.20
N ARG A 108 9.61 24.07 1.40
CA ARG A 108 8.94 25.03 0.50
C ARG A 108 9.22 26.45 0.93
#